data_AF-A0AAD6SGJ7-F1
#
_entry.id   AF-A0AAD6SGJ7-F1
#
_cell.length_a   1.000
_cell.length_b   1.000
_cell.length_c   1.000
_cell.angle_alpha   90.00
_cell.angle_beta   90.00
_cell.angle_gamma   90.00
#
_symmetry.space_group_name_H-M   'P 1'
#
loop_
_entity.id
_entity.type
_entity.pdbx_description
1 polymer ?
#
loop_
_entity_poly.entity_id
_entity_poly.type
_entity_poly.pdbx_seq_one_letter_code
_entity_poly.pdbx_strand_id
1 'polypeptide(L)'
;MALTPKDAKMFVRQDMRYGHDDSTLWPLQYSHTFCHLGAIRRQPTTEIGRLALGIMFWNPERGDFISPESGMTITRGLGKLRHRLCSKLADAAKILLEECCQYAETVPQVVPVFPLLEQTLKLALERLQSVPSTYQQMVLEVTTVQRTYLELKGLLEYMTVYKPRMLDPASETGHPDDCVGVFTSDPMIAQLFNIARLPYWLIHPLSGFTRENILRVIEPLKMSWALELEAAEGFPSVPAGANTDEKCYTRAEGFRIWANRTIRHHLNRS
;
A
#
# COMPACT_ATOMS: atom_id res chain seq x y z
N MET A 1 18.97 -5.77 -19.10
CA MET A 1 20.00 -4.83 -18.61
C MET A 1 19.55 -4.41 -17.21
N ALA A 2 20.21 -4.90 -16.16
CA ALA A 2 19.80 -4.60 -14.79
C ALA A 2 20.18 -3.14 -14.47
N LEU A 3 19.20 -2.32 -14.10
CA LEU A 3 19.42 -0.94 -13.69
C LEU A 3 20.34 -0.93 -12.45
N THR A 4 21.43 -0.19 -12.53
CA THR A 4 22.31 0.09 -11.40
C THR A 4 21.54 0.86 -10.32
N PRO A 5 21.64 0.49 -9.02
CA PRO A 5 20.86 1.12 -7.94
C PRO A 5 21.04 2.64 -7.79
N LYS A 6 22.09 3.22 -8.39
CA LYS A 6 22.37 4.66 -8.35
C LYS A 6 21.48 5.50 -9.27
N ASP A 7 20.84 4.89 -10.27
CA ASP A 7 20.01 5.58 -11.26
C ASP A 7 18.52 5.26 -11.12
N ALA A 8 18.15 4.51 -10.07
CA ALA A 8 16.76 4.22 -9.80
C ALA A 8 16.00 5.54 -9.58
N LYS A 9 14.84 5.68 -10.20
CA LYS A 9 13.95 6.84 -10.05
C LYS A 9 12.60 6.35 -9.58
N MET A 10 12.04 7.03 -8.60
CA MET A 10 10.67 6.81 -8.16
C MET A 10 9.77 7.79 -8.90
N PHE A 11 8.67 7.30 -9.44
CA PHE A 11 7.66 8.11 -10.12
C PHE A 11 6.25 7.62 -9.77
N VAL A 12 5.28 8.52 -9.90
CA VAL A 12 3.86 8.17 -9.89
C VAL A 12 3.54 7.54 -11.24
N ARG A 13 2.87 6.39 -11.24
CA ARG A 13 2.48 5.70 -12.47
C ARG A 13 1.18 6.25 -13.03
N GLN A 14 0.80 5.87 -14.25
CA GLN A 14 -0.47 6.31 -14.86
C GLN A 14 -1.71 6.02 -13.98
N ASP A 15 -1.70 4.93 -13.23
CA ASP A 15 -2.76 4.56 -12.26
C ASP A 15 -2.70 5.38 -10.95
N MET A 16 -1.83 6.38 -10.87
CA MET A 16 -1.55 7.23 -9.71
C MET A 16 -1.10 6.46 -8.46
N ARG A 17 -0.62 5.22 -8.64
CA ARG A 17 0.07 4.46 -7.60
C ARG A 17 1.57 4.70 -7.69
N TYR A 18 2.26 4.34 -6.62
CA TYR A 18 3.71 4.46 -6.55
C TYR A 18 4.32 3.26 -7.28
N GLY A 19 5.49 3.45 -7.92
CA GLY A 19 6.14 2.44 -8.76
C GLY A 19 6.53 1.14 -8.04
N HIS A 20 7.74 0.63 -8.28
CA HIS A 20 8.19 -0.66 -7.75
C HIS A 20 8.17 -0.81 -6.22
N ASP A 21 7.98 0.29 -5.46
CA ASP A 21 8.00 0.33 -4.00
C ASP A 21 6.61 0.36 -3.34
N ASP A 22 5.51 0.08 -4.08
CA ASP A 22 4.16 0.02 -3.49
C ASP A 22 3.92 -1.32 -2.77
N SER A 23 4.04 -1.28 -1.45
CA SER A 23 3.84 -2.43 -0.54
C SER A 23 2.41 -3.00 -0.57
N THR A 24 1.45 -2.32 -1.16
CA THR A 24 0.06 -2.82 -1.23
C THR A 24 -0.19 -3.78 -2.38
N LEU A 25 0.74 -3.87 -3.33
CA LEU A 25 0.57 -4.66 -4.56
C LEU A 25 1.53 -5.85 -4.65
N TRP A 26 2.70 -5.75 -4.04
CA TRP A 26 3.74 -6.78 -4.14
C TRP A 26 4.56 -6.89 -2.84
N PRO A 27 5.04 -8.09 -2.48
CA PRO A 27 5.97 -8.25 -1.37
C PRO A 27 7.23 -7.39 -1.51
N LEU A 28 7.64 -6.78 -0.41
CA LEU A 28 8.89 -6.04 -0.29
C LEU A 28 9.92 -6.81 0.54
N GLN A 29 11.18 -6.37 0.51
CA GLN A 29 12.18 -6.84 1.45
C GLN A 29 11.72 -6.54 2.89
N TYR A 30 11.89 -7.51 3.78
CA TYR A 30 11.54 -7.38 5.18
C TYR A 30 12.31 -6.21 5.82
N SER A 31 11.59 -5.40 6.59
CA SER A 31 12.13 -4.30 7.38
C SER A 31 11.68 -4.47 8.83
N HIS A 32 12.60 -4.36 9.77
CA HIS A 32 12.24 -4.36 11.20
C HIS A 32 11.35 -3.17 11.57
N THR A 33 11.58 -2.00 10.96
CA THR A 33 10.79 -0.79 11.18
C THR A 33 9.38 -0.91 10.62
N PHE A 34 9.22 -1.57 9.47
CA PHE A 34 7.95 -1.69 8.74
C PHE A 34 7.54 -3.16 8.56
N CYS A 35 7.66 -3.94 9.63
CA CYS A 35 7.41 -5.38 9.61
C CYS A 35 5.95 -5.74 9.28
N HIS A 36 5.00 -4.82 9.54
CA HIS A 36 3.58 -4.99 9.24
C HIS A 36 3.25 -4.97 7.75
N LEU A 37 4.14 -4.49 6.88
CA LEU A 37 3.85 -4.42 5.44
C LEU A 37 3.60 -5.80 4.84
N GLY A 38 4.24 -6.84 5.38
CA GLY A 38 4.00 -8.23 4.96
C GLY A 38 2.57 -8.72 5.26
N ALA A 39 1.88 -8.09 6.20
CA ALA A 39 0.51 -8.42 6.58
C ALA A 39 -0.56 -7.69 5.75
N ILE A 40 -0.17 -6.79 4.83
CA ILE A 40 -1.14 -6.13 3.95
C ILE A 40 -1.87 -7.19 3.11
N ARG A 41 -3.20 -7.13 3.09
CA ARG A 41 -4.03 -8.07 2.34
C ARG A 41 -3.82 -7.92 0.85
N ARG A 42 -3.83 -9.05 0.13
CA ARG A 42 -3.91 -9.04 -1.34
C ARG A 42 -5.33 -8.77 -1.79
N GLN A 43 -5.46 -8.39 -3.06
CA GLN A 43 -6.76 -8.31 -3.71
C GLN A 43 -7.49 -9.65 -3.59
N PRO A 44 -8.71 -9.68 -3.01
CA PRO A 44 -9.43 -10.92 -2.83
C PRO A 44 -9.81 -11.58 -4.16
N THR A 45 -9.59 -12.89 -4.25
CA THR A 45 -9.96 -13.72 -5.41
C THR A 45 -11.35 -14.35 -5.26
N THR A 46 -11.90 -14.39 -4.05
CA THR A 46 -13.25 -14.89 -3.77
C THR A 46 -14.29 -13.80 -3.99
N GLU A 47 -15.52 -14.20 -4.33
CA GLU A 47 -16.63 -13.25 -4.51
C GLU A 47 -16.97 -12.49 -3.24
N ILE A 48 -17.06 -13.19 -2.11
CA ILE A 48 -17.32 -12.61 -0.79
C ILE A 48 -16.22 -11.60 -0.43
N GLY A 49 -14.95 -11.97 -0.65
CA GLY A 49 -13.83 -11.06 -0.41
C GLY A 49 -13.87 -9.82 -1.30
N ARG A 50 -14.23 -9.96 -2.58
CA ARG A 50 -14.41 -8.81 -3.48
C ARG A 50 -15.55 -7.90 -3.05
N LEU A 51 -16.64 -8.44 -2.53
CA LEU A 51 -17.74 -7.64 -1.99
C LEU A 51 -17.30 -6.82 -0.76
N ALA A 52 -16.50 -7.42 0.11
CA ALA A 52 -16.04 -6.79 1.36
C ALA A 52 -14.91 -5.76 1.14
N LEU A 53 -13.86 -6.13 0.40
CA LEU A 53 -12.64 -5.32 0.27
C LEU A 53 -12.39 -4.78 -1.15
N GLY A 54 -13.21 -5.14 -2.14
CA GLY A 54 -12.92 -4.85 -3.55
C GLY A 54 -12.77 -3.36 -3.86
N ILE A 55 -13.46 -2.48 -3.13
CA ILE A 55 -13.32 -1.02 -3.29
C ILE A 55 -11.90 -0.52 -2.98
N MET A 56 -11.12 -1.26 -2.19
CA MET A 56 -9.74 -0.92 -1.83
C MET A 56 -8.72 -1.31 -2.90
N PHE A 57 -9.11 -2.14 -3.87
CA PHE A 57 -8.26 -2.60 -4.98
C PHE A 57 -8.75 -2.14 -6.35
N TRP A 58 -9.85 -1.39 -6.37
CA TRP A 58 -10.46 -0.88 -7.60
C TRP A 58 -9.69 0.34 -8.14
N ASN A 59 -9.62 0.49 -9.46
CA ASN A 59 -9.00 1.64 -10.11
C ASN A 59 -10.10 2.58 -10.66
N PRO A 60 -10.07 3.88 -10.35
CA PRO A 60 -11.02 4.85 -10.91
C PRO A 60 -11.04 4.90 -12.43
N GLU A 61 -12.23 4.95 -13.00
CA GLU A 61 -12.45 5.19 -14.43
C GLU A 61 -13.05 6.59 -14.66
N ARG A 62 -13.02 7.08 -15.91
CA ARG A 62 -13.60 8.38 -16.24
C ARG A 62 -15.10 8.47 -15.89
N GLY A 63 -15.83 7.36 -15.99
CA GLY A 63 -17.25 7.30 -15.64
C GLY A 63 -17.55 7.56 -14.16
N ASP A 64 -16.53 7.51 -13.30
CA ASP A 64 -16.65 7.75 -11.86
C ASP A 64 -16.39 9.19 -11.47
N PHE A 65 -15.94 10.01 -12.42
CA PHE A 65 -15.71 11.44 -12.23
C PHE A 65 -16.92 12.25 -12.69
N ILE A 66 -17.54 12.92 -11.73
CA ILE A 66 -18.72 13.75 -11.96
C ILE A 66 -18.27 15.21 -11.98
N SER A 67 -18.24 15.80 -13.17
CA SER A 67 -18.07 17.25 -13.32
C SER A 67 -19.40 17.97 -13.15
N PRO A 68 -19.41 19.20 -12.60
CA PRO A 68 -20.62 20.00 -12.56
C PRO A 68 -21.12 20.27 -13.98
N GLU A 69 -22.36 19.88 -14.27
CA GLU A 69 -23.06 20.36 -15.45
C GLU A 69 -23.44 21.82 -15.17
N SER A 70 -22.69 22.78 -15.74
CA SER A 70 -23.14 24.12 -16.21
C SER A 70 -22.16 25.26 -15.95
N GLY A 71 -21.80 25.95 -17.04
CA GLY A 71 -21.88 27.42 -17.13
C GLY A 71 -20.69 28.28 -16.72
N MET A 72 -19.82 27.85 -15.81
CA MET A 72 -18.70 28.69 -15.34
C MET A 72 -17.36 28.22 -15.90
N THR A 73 -16.69 29.07 -16.69
CA THR A 73 -15.37 28.79 -17.29
C THR A 73 -14.30 28.41 -16.25
N ILE A 74 -14.46 28.88 -15.01
CA ILE A 74 -13.52 28.68 -13.88
C ILE A 74 -13.54 27.23 -13.35
N THR A 75 -14.66 26.49 -13.50
CA THR A 75 -14.80 25.12 -12.99
C THR A 75 -14.56 24.05 -14.06
N ARG A 76 -14.16 24.46 -15.27
CA ARG A 76 -13.95 23.54 -16.40
C ARG A 76 -12.80 22.58 -16.08
N GLY A 77 -13.11 21.28 -16.05
CA GLY A 77 -12.15 20.22 -15.74
C GLY A 77 -12.07 19.82 -14.26
N LEU A 78 -12.82 20.50 -13.38
CA LEU A 78 -13.00 20.09 -11.98
C LEU A 78 -14.24 19.22 -11.81
N GLY A 79 -14.20 18.35 -10.82
CA GLY A 79 -15.27 17.42 -10.51
C GLY A 79 -15.00 16.68 -9.22
N LYS A 80 -15.88 15.73 -8.91
CA LYS A 80 -15.79 14.89 -7.72
C LYS A 80 -15.93 13.42 -8.08
N LEU A 81 -15.42 12.56 -7.19
CA LEU A 81 -15.74 11.15 -7.26
C LEU A 81 -17.26 10.96 -7.08
N ARG A 82 -17.83 10.07 -7.89
CA ARG A 82 -19.25 9.70 -7.81
C ARG A 82 -19.60 9.32 -6.39
N HIS A 83 -20.65 9.96 -5.85
CA HIS A 83 -21.05 9.87 -4.44
C HIS A 83 -21.08 8.43 -3.91
N ARG A 84 -21.70 7.49 -4.65
CA ARG A 84 -21.79 6.07 -4.24
C ARG A 84 -20.44 5.42 -3.93
N LEU A 85 -19.39 5.79 -4.66
CA LEU A 85 -18.04 5.23 -4.49
C LEU A 85 -17.31 5.92 -3.34
N CYS A 86 -17.48 7.24 -3.24
CA CYS A 86 -16.99 8.00 -2.11
C CYS A 86 -17.57 7.52 -0.78
N SER A 87 -18.87 7.22 -0.72
CA SER A 87 -19.51 6.63 0.46
C SER A 87 -18.92 5.27 0.81
N LYS A 88 -18.75 4.36 -0.17
CA LYS A 88 -18.15 3.04 0.08
C LYS A 88 -16.75 3.13 0.71
N LEU A 89 -15.92 4.05 0.22
CA LEU A 89 -14.59 4.30 0.80
C LEU A 89 -14.69 4.84 2.23
N ALA A 90 -15.60 5.80 2.46
CA ALA A 90 -15.81 6.39 3.77
C ALA A 90 -16.36 5.38 4.79
N ASP A 91 -17.32 4.55 4.41
CA ASP A 91 -17.92 3.52 5.27
C ASP A 91 -16.88 2.49 5.69
N ALA A 92 -16.07 2.00 4.73
CA ALA A 92 -14.99 1.06 5.04
C ALA A 92 -13.96 1.67 5.98
N ALA A 93 -13.54 2.92 5.73
CA ALA A 93 -12.60 3.61 6.59
C ALA A 93 -13.15 3.88 7.99
N LYS A 94 -14.45 4.20 8.11
CA LYS A 94 -15.10 4.38 9.41
C LYS A 94 -15.01 3.11 10.26
N ILE A 95 -15.35 1.96 9.67
CA ILE A 95 -15.26 0.65 10.36
C ILE A 95 -13.83 0.41 10.85
N LEU A 96 -12.82 0.61 9.98
CA LEU A 96 -11.43 0.42 10.36
C LEU A 96 -11.01 1.38 11.48
N LEU A 97 -11.41 2.65 11.42
CA LEU A 97 -11.07 3.63 12.45
C LEU A 97 -11.72 3.29 13.81
N GLU A 98 -12.91 2.69 13.81
CA GLU A 98 -13.55 2.17 15.02
C GLU A 98 -12.78 0.97 15.60
N GLU A 99 -12.36 0.02 14.77
CA GLU A 99 -11.50 -1.11 15.19
C GLU A 99 -10.16 -0.62 15.76
N CYS A 100 -9.56 0.38 15.12
CA CYS A 100 -8.35 1.05 15.57
C CYS A 100 -8.51 1.71 16.94
N CYS A 101 -9.63 2.39 17.18
CA CYS A 101 -9.96 3.00 18.47
C CYS A 101 -10.08 1.93 19.56
N GLN A 102 -10.82 0.85 19.30
CA GLN A 102 -10.96 -0.26 20.23
C GLN A 102 -9.60 -0.88 20.58
N TYR A 103 -8.75 -1.11 19.58
CA TYR A 103 -7.40 -1.62 19.81
C TYR A 103 -6.57 -0.66 20.69
N ALA A 104 -6.63 0.64 20.44
CA ALA A 104 -5.89 1.64 21.22
C ALA A 104 -6.28 1.64 22.71
N GLU A 105 -7.53 1.29 23.04
CA GLU A 105 -8.00 1.14 24.43
C GLU A 105 -7.44 -0.12 25.12
N THR A 106 -7.06 -1.14 24.36
CA THR A 106 -6.55 -2.42 24.91
C THR A 106 -5.06 -2.42 25.22
N VAL A 107 -4.31 -1.42 24.73
CA VAL A 107 -2.85 -1.38 24.86
C VAL A 107 -2.39 -0.12 25.60
N PRO A 108 -1.32 -0.21 26.41
CA PRO A 108 -0.81 0.97 27.13
C PRO A 108 -0.21 2.03 26.19
N GLN A 109 0.29 1.60 25.02
CA GLN A 109 0.87 2.48 24.02
C GLN A 109 0.71 1.89 22.62
N VAL A 110 0.15 2.67 21.70
CA VAL A 110 0.10 2.32 20.28
C VAL A 110 1.45 2.58 19.60
N VAL A 111 1.74 1.82 18.55
CA VAL A 111 2.94 2.03 17.75
C VAL A 111 2.93 3.40 17.06
N PRO A 112 4.05 4.14 16.97
CA PRO A 112 4.04 5.53 16.50
C PRO A 112 3.50 5.79 15.09
N VAL A 113 3.57 4.79 14.21
CA VAL A 113 3.04 4.88 12.84
C VAL A 113 1.50 4.84 12.80
N PHE A 114 0.85 4.33 13.84
CA PHE A 114 -0.60 4.14 13.91
C PHE A 114 -1.37 5.47 13.81
N PRO A 115 -1.11 6.49 14.66
CA PRO A 115 -1.82 7.77 14.58
C PRO A 115 -1.54 8.53 13.28
N LEU A 116 -0.34 8.34 12.71
CA LEU A 116 0.05 8.96 11.43
C LEU A 116 -0.80 8.42 10.27
N LEU A 117 -0.99 7.11 10.20
CA LEU A 117 -1.82 6.46 9.19
C LEU A 117 -3.29 6.82 9.37
N GLU A 118 -3.81 6.83 10.60
CA GLU A 118 -5.18 7.27 10.88
C GLU A 118 -5.43 8.71 10.42
N GLN A 119 -4.56 9.64 10.81
CA GLN A 119 -4.70 11.04 10.45
C GLN A 119 -4.60 11.23 8.94
N THR A 120 -3.69 10.49 8.28
CA THR A 120 -3.56 10.51 6.82
C THR A 120 -4.84 10.04 6.15
N LEU A 121 -5.44 8.95 6.62
CA LEU A 121 -6.67 8.39 6.07
C LEU A 121 -7.84 9.38 6.22
N LYS A 122 -8.01 9.94 7.43
CA LYS A 122 -9.04 10.96 7.73
C LYS A 122 -8.91 12.17 6.81
N LEU A 123 -7.71 12.74 6.68
CA LEU A 123 -7.46 13.90 5.83
C LEU A 123 -7.65 13.60 4.34
N ALA A 124 -7.26 12.42 3.86
CA ALA A 124 -7.45 12.04 2.46
C ALA A 124 -8.94 11.88 2.11
N LEU A 125 -9.72 11.27 3.00
CA LEU A 125 -11.17 11.16 2.84
C LEU A 125 -11.88 12.51 2.85
N GLU A 126 -11.51 13.38 3.79
CA GLU A 126 -12.09 14.73 3.88
C GLU A 126 -11.84 15.53 2.60
N ARG A 127 -10.62 15.46 2.05
CA ARG A 127 -10.29 16.09 0.77
C ARG A 127 -11.12 15.51 -0.37
N LEU A 128 -11.18 14.18 -0.48
CA LEU A 128 -11.93 13.49 -1.53
C LEU A 128 -13.43 13.85 -1.52
N GLN A 129 -14.01 14.04 -0.33
CA GLN A 129 -15.42 14.43 -0.14
C GLN A 129 -15.66 15.91 -0.42
N SER A 130 -14.75 16.78 0.04
CA SER A 130 -15.01 18.21 0.15
C SER A 130 -14.54 18.99 -1.07
N VAL A 131 -13.40 18.61 -1.65
CA VAL A 131 -12.68 19.43 -2.63
C VAL A 131 -12.92 18.92 -4.06
N PRO A 132 -13.59 19.69 -4.94
CA PRO A 132 -13.57 19.41 -6.37
C PRO A 132 -12.14 19.48 -6.89
N SER A 133 -11.74 18.48 -7.68
CA SER A 133 -10.38 18.37 -8.20
C SER A 133 -10.40 17.91 -9.65
N THR A 134 -9.26 17.94 -10.32
CA THR A 134 -9.11 17.34 -11.66
C THR A 134 -9.25 15.81 -11.56
N TYR A 135 -9.52 15.15 -12.70
CA TYR A 135 -9.58 13.68 -12.74
C TYR A 135 -8.32 13.04 -12.13
N GLN A 136 -7.13 13.46 -12.54
CA GLN A 136 -5.86 12.89 -12.04
C GLN A 136 -5.70 13.08 -10.53
N GLN A 137 -6.05 14.26 -9.99
CA GLN A 137 -6.02 14.51 -8.55
C GLN A 137 -7.03 13.65 -7.80
N MET A 138 -8.23 13.47 -8.34
CA MET A 138 -9.26 12.61 -7.77
C MET A 138 -8.78 11.14 -7.73
N VAL A 139 -8.13 10.65 -8.80
CA VAL A 139 -7.52 9.30 -8.80
C VAL A 139 -6.43 9.20 -7.72
N LEU A 140 -5.55 10.19 -7.63
CA LEU A 140 -4.48 10.22 -6.62
C LEU A 140 -5.00 10.23 -5.18
N GLU A 141 -6.08 10.95 -4.90
CA GLU A 141 -6.70 10.95 -3.57
C GLU A 141 -7.36 9.59 -3.27
N VAL A 142 -8.01 8.97 -4.26
CA VAL A 142 -8.54 7.60 -4.11
C VAL A 142 -7.42 6.61 -3.81
N THR A 143 -6.33 6.60 -4.57
CA THR A 143 -5.21 5.69 -4.32
C THR A 143 -4.55 5.96 -2.97
N THR A 144 -4.52 7.22 -2.53
CA THR A 144 -4.03 7.58 -1.18
C THR A 144 -4.92 7.01 -0.08
N VAL A 145 -6.25 7.11 -0.21
CA VAL A 145 -7.20 6.50 0.74
C VAL A 145 -7.01 4.98 0.77
N GLN A 146 -7.02 4.33 -0.39
CA GLN A 146 -6.88 2.87 -0.51
C GLN A 146 -5.58 2.37 0.11
N ARG A 147 -4.45 2.98 -0.24
CA ARG A 147 -3.14 2.58 0.29
C ARG A 147 -3.07 2.76 1.80
N THR A 148 -3.49 3.92 2.31
CA THR A 148 -3.44 4.21 3.75
C THR A 148 -4.36 3.28 4.53
N TYR A 149 -5.55 2.97 3.97
CA TYR A 149 -6.47 1.98 4.53
C TYR A 149 -5.82 0.59 4.62
N LEU A 150 -5.27 0.10 3.51
CA LEU A 150 -4.69 -1.24 3.43
C LEU A 150 -3.50 -1.38 4.37
N GLU A 151 -2.67 -0.35 4.48
CA GLU A 151 -1.55 -0.34 5.41
C GLU A 151 -2.00 -0.30 6.87
N LEU A 152 -2.95 0.59 7.21
CA LEU A 152 -3.49 0.68 8.57
C LEU A 152 -4.17 -0.63 9.00
N LYS A 153 -4.93 -1.26 8.09
CA LYS A 153 -5.53 -2.58 8.34
C LYS A 153 -4.45 -3.65 8.54
N GLY A 154 -3.44 -3.69 7.68
CA GLY A 154 -2.31 -4.61 7.81
C GLY A 154 -1.55 -4.43 9.12
N LEU A 155 -1.36 -3.18 9.56
CA LEU A 155 -0.76 -2.86 10.85
C LEU A 155 -1.60 -3.35 12.03
N LEU A 156 -2.90 -3.10 12.00
CA LEU A 156 -3.82 -3.56 13.03
C LEU A 156 -3.82 -5.10 13.12
N GLU A 157 -3.97 -5.80 11.98
CA GLU A 157 -3.93 -7.27 11.93
C GLU A 157 -2.55 -7.82 12.34
N TYR A 158 -1.46 -7.13 12.00
CA TYR A 158 -0.12 -7.50 12.45
C TYR A 158 -0.01 -7.49 13.96
N MET A 159 -0.50 -6.43 14.61
CA MET A 159 -0.43 -6.30 16.06
C MET A 159 -1.38 -7.23 16.81
N THR A 160 -2.57 -7.50 16.25
CA THR A 160 -3.64 -8.24 16.94
C THR A 160 -3.69 -9.72 16.61
N VAL A 161 -3.15 -10.15 15.45
CA VAL A 161 -3.23 -11.53 14.98
C VAL A 161 -1.83 -12.11 14.74
N TYR A 162 -1.04 -11.48 13.88
CA TYR A 162 0.19 -12.11 13.38
C TYR A 162 1.31 -12.11 14.41
N LYS A 163 1.55 -10.98 15.08
CA LYS A 163 2.59 -10.88 16.12
C LYS A 163 2.29 -11.79 17.33
N PRO A 164 1.05 -11.88 17.84
CA PRO A 164 0.71 -12.88 18.86
C PRO A 164 1.03 -14.32 18.41
N ARG A 165 0.69 -14.71 17.17
CA ARG A 165 1.06 -16.04 16.64
C ARG A 165 2.58 -16.27 16.64
N MET A 166 3.36 -15.26 16.22
CA MET A 166 4.83 -15.36 16.23
C MET A 166 5.43 -15.59 17.62
N LEU A 167 4.77 -15.08 18.67
CA LEU A 167 5.26 -15.13 20.04
C LEU A 167 4.73 -16.33 20.83
N ASP A 168 3.64 -16.95 20.38
CA ASP A 168 3.04 -18.09 21.03
C ASP A 168 3.72 -19.40 20.58
N PRO A 169 4.43 -20.11 21.49
CA PRO A 169 5.08 -21.38 21.15
C PRO A 169 4.12 -22.49 20.75
N ALA A 170 2.82 -22.37 21.08
CA ALA A 170 1.79 -23.32 20.72
C ALA A 170 1.15 -23.05 19.35
N SER A 171 1.55 -21.98 18.65
CA SER A 171 1.00 -21.65 17.34
C SER A 171 1.30 -22.73 16.31
N GLU A 172 0.24 -23.31 15.74
CA GLU A 172 0.34 -24.27 14.66
C GLU A 172 0.65 -23.57 13.33
N THR A 173 1.61 -24.11 12.59
CA THR A 173 1.86 -23.71 11.20
C THR A 173 0.72 -24.21 10.32
N GLY A 174 0.34 -23.44 9.31
CA GLY A 174 -0.73 -23.82 8.39
C GLY A 174 -0.57 -23.16 7.03
N HIS A 175 -1.61 -23.25 6.21
CA HIS A 175 -1.61 -22.55 4.92
C HIS A 175 -1.44 -21.04 5.12
N PRO A 176 -0.59 -20.38 4.29
CA PRO A 176 -0.40 -18.94 4.36
C PRO A 176 -1.72 -18.19 4.16
N ASP A 177 -1.92 -17.14 4.94
CA ASP A 177 -3.05 -16.21 4.81
C ASP A 177 -2.87 -15.34 3.53
N ASP A 178 -3.97 -14.76 3.05
CA ASP A 178 -4.00 -13.94 1.82
C ASP A 178 -3.41 -12.54 1.99
N CYS A 179 -2.12 -12.49 2.30
CA CYS A 179 -1.32 -11.28 2.45
C CYS A 179 -0.23 -11.16 1.37
N VAL A 180 0.34 -9.97 1.21
CA VAL A 180 1.41 -9.72 0.23
C VAL A 180 2.69 -10.46 0.59
N GLY A 181 3.01 -10.57 1.88
CA GLY A 181 4.21 -11.22 2.39
C GLY A 181 5.49 -10.40 2.22
N VAL A 182 6.64 -11.04 2.47
CA VAL A 182 7.96 -10.39 2.39
C VAL A 182 9.05 -11.26 1.78
N PHE A 183 10.03 -10.62 1.16
CA PHE A 183 11.33 -11.22 0.88
C PHE A 183 12.24 -11.08 2.11
N THR A 184 12.98 -12.13 2.47
CA THR A 184 13.96 -12.05 3.55
C THR A 184 15.16 -12.94 3.24
N SER A 185 16.36 -12.55 3.65
CA SER A 185 17.53 -13.43 3.67
C SER A 185 17.81 -14.01 5.05
N ASP A 186 17.03 -13.60 6.07
CA ASP A 186 17.16 -14.06 7.45
C ASP A 186 16.24 -15.28 7.70
N PRO A 187 16.81 -16.46 7.98
CA PRO A 187 16.05 -17.67 8.30
C PRO A 187 15.15 -17.52 9.53
N MET A 188 15.54 -16.71 10.52
CA MET A 188 14.73 -16.48 11.72
C MET A 188 13.45 -15.74 11.38
N ILE A 189 13.53 -14.71 10.53
CA ILE A 189 12.34 -13.99 10.04
C ILE A 189 11.46 -14.92 9.21
N ALA A 190 12.06 -15.75 8.34
CA ALA A 190 11.31 -16.74 7.57
C ALA A 190 10.54 -17.71 8.48
N GLN A 191 11.16 -18.19 9.55
CA GLN A 191 10.51 -19.05 10.54
C GLN A 191 9.36 -18.33 11.26
N LEU A 192 9.55 -17.09 11.70
CA LEU A 192 8.49 -16.30 12.35
C LEU A 192 7.30 -16.07 11.41
N PHE A 193 7.56 -15.75 10.14
CA PHE A 193 6.51 -15.59 9.13
C PHE A 193 5.76 -16.89 8.86
N ASN A 194 6.47 -18.02 8.83
CA ASN A 194 5.85 -19.34 8.73
C ASN A 194 4.91 -19.64 9.91
N ILE A 195 5.35 -19.37 11.14
CA ILE A 195 4.53 -19.53 12.35
C ILE A 195 3.31 -18.60 12.31
N ALA A 196 3.50 -17.35 11.88
CA ALA A 196 2.41 -16.38 11.74
C ALA A 196 1.41 -16.71 10.63
N ARG A 197 1.77 -17.64 9.74
CA ARG A 197 1.08 -17.93 8.48
C ARG A 197 1.07 -16.75 7.51
N LEU A 198 2.10 -15.91 7.56
CA LEU A 198 2.30 -14.85 6.57
C LEU A 198 3.15 -15.38 5.41
N PRO A 199 2.82 -15.07 4.15
CA PRO A 199 3.65 -15.45 3.01
C PRO A 199 5.05 -14.86 3.12
N TYR A 200 6.07 -15.64 2.74
CA TYR A 200 7.45 -15.18 2.71
C TYR A 200 8.25 -15.90 1.62
N TRP A 201 9.36 -15.27 1.22
CA TRP A 201 10.31 -15.84 0.27
C TRP A 201 11.71 -15.67 0.83
N LEU A 202 12.33 -16.80 1.21
CA LEU A 202 13.71 -16.84 1.70
C LEU A 202 14.68 -16.72 0.51
N ILE A 203 15.44 -15.62 0.46
CA ILE A 203 16.51 -15.39 -0.50
C ILE A 203 17.78 -16.02 0.06
N HIS A 204 18.27 -17.07 -0.60
CA HIS A 204 19.49 -17.76 -0.22
C HIS A 204 20.46 -17.83 -1.41
N PRO A 205 21.75 -17.49 -1.26
CA PRO A 205 22.74 -17.70 -2.31
C PRO A 205 22.80 -19.16 -2.73
N LEU A 206 22.88 -19.40 -4.06
CA LEU A 206 23.00 -20.75 -4.63
C LEU A 206 24.23 -21.51 -4.10
N SER A 207 25.32 -20.80 -3.78
CA SER A 207 26.53 -21.40 -3.20
C SER A 207 26.30 -22.02 -1.82
N GLY A 208 25.25 -21.61 -1.12
CA GLY A 208 24.86 -22.19 0.16
C GLY A 208 24.04 -23.48 0.02
N PHE A 209 23.57 -23.79 -1.18
CA PHE A 209 22.88 -25.06 -1.43
C PHE A 209 23.91 -26.17 -1.52
N THR A 210 23.81 -27.14 -0.62
CA THR A 210 24.71 -28.30 -0.58
C THR A 210 23.94 -29.61 -0.75
N ARG A 211 22.76 -29.75 -0.15
CA ARG A 211 22.01 -31.02 -0.07
C ARG A 211 20.48 -30.84 -0.11
N GLU A 212 20.00 -29.66 -0.45
CA GLU A 212 18.58 -29.33 -0.45
C GLU A 212 17.88 -29.99 -1.64
N ASN A 213 16.69 -30.55 -1.38
CA ASN A 213 15.86 -31.10 -2.44
C ASN A 213 15.07 -29.98 -3.14
N ILE A 214 15.42 -29.69 -4.39
CA ILE A 214 14.69 -28.71 -5.21
C ILE A 214 13.42 -29.38 -5.74
N LEU A 215 12.30 -29.14 -5.05
CA LEU A 215 11.02 -29.72 -5.44
C LEU A 215 10.53 -29.20 -6.80
N ARG A 216 10.77 -27.92 -7.08
CA ARG A 216 10.33 -27.27 -8.32
C ARG A 216 11.12 -26.00 -8.60
N VAL A 217 11.54 -25.84 -9.85
CA VAL A 217 12.05 -24.57 -10.39
C VAL A 217 10.91 -23.88 -11.14
N ILE A 218 10.69 -22.60 -10.87
CA ILE A 218 9.67 -21.78 -11.52
C ILE A 218 10.29 -20.50 -12.08
N GLU A 219 9.72 -19.98 -13.16
CA GLU A 219 10.00 -18.60 -13.57
C GLU A 219 9.21 -17.66 -12.65
N PRO A 220 9.87 -16.73 -11.94
CA PRO A 220 9.16 -15.74 -11.14
C PRO A 220 8.24 -14.88 -12.00
N LEU A 221 7.09 -14.48 -11.46
CA LEU A 221 6.23 -13.50 -12.10
C LEU A 221 7.01 -12.20 -12.29
N LYS A 222 7.00 -11.68 -13.53
CA LYS A 222 7.58 -10.37 -13.82
C LYS A 222 6.58 -9.29 -13.42
N MET A 223 7.05 -8.28 -12.68
CA MET A 223 6.22 -7.14 -12.27
C MET A 223 5.50 -6.49 -13.46
N SER A 224 6.18 -6.40 -14.61
CA SER A 224 5.63 -5.86 -15.85
C SER A 224 4.40 -6.58 -16.39
N TRP A 225 4.10 -7.79 -15.91
CA TRP A 225 2.91 -8.53 -16.32
C TRP A 225 1.69 -8.25 -15.45
N ALA A 226 1.91 -7.75 -14.23
CA ALA A 226 0.85 -7.59 -13.22
C ALA A 226 0.63 -6.11 -12.83
N LEU A 227 1.57 -5.24 -13.18
CA LEU A 227 1.60 -3.86 -12.74
C LEU A 227 1.71 -2.92 -13.93
N GLU A 228 0.98 -1.81 -13.87
CA GLU A 228 1.33 -0.61 -14.65
C GLU A 228 2.75 -0.20 -14.29
N LEU A 229 3.55 0.23 -15.26
CA LEU A 229 4.93 0.68 -15.06
C LEU A 229 5.23 2.00 -15.76
N GLU A 230 4.29 2.53 -16.55
CA GLU A 230 4.45 3.81 -17.22
C GLU A 230 4.26 4.99 -16.25
N ALA A 231 5.09 6.01 -16.39
CA ALA A 231 5.02 7.21 -15.57
C ALA A 231 3.80 8.06 -15.93
N ALA A 232 3.14 8.62 -14.91
CA ALA A 232 2.09 9.60 -15.10
C ALA A 232 2.66 10.91 -15.66
N GLU A 233 2.00 11.44 -16.68
CA GLU A 233 2.31 12.76 -17.22
C GLU A 233 2.07 13.86 -16.18
N GLY A 234 2.98 14.84 -16.12
CA GLY A 234 2.88 15.99 -15.21
C GLY A 234 3.40 15.77 -13.78
N PHE A 235 3.87 14.56 -13.44
CA PHE A 235 4.50 14.27 -12.15
C PHE A 235 6.02 14.10 -12.31
N PRO A 236 6.86 14.81 -11.55
CA PRO A 236 8.30 14.67 -11.67
C PRO A 236 8.78 13.37 -11.02
N SER A 237 9.83 12.80 -11.60
CA SER A 237 10.55 11.68 -10.98
C SER A 237 11.43 12.17 -9.84
N VAL A 238 11.45 11.46 -8.72
CA VAL A 238 12.38 11.71 -7.61
C VAL A 238 13.54 10.71 -7.68
N PRO A 239 14.80 11.15 -7.54
CA PRO A 239 15.94 10.23 -7.50
C PRO A 239 15.78 9.22 -6.36
N ALA A 240 15.74 7.93 -6.67
CA ALA A 240 15.86 6.89 -5.68
C ALA A 240 17.36 6.68 -5.43
N GLY A 241 17.89 7.30 -4.37
CA GLY A 241 19.30 7.13 -4.01
C GLY A 241 19.69 5.66 -3.84
N ALA A 242 20.98 5.36 -4.02
CA ALA A 242 21.54 4.01 -4.00
C ALA A 242 21.04 3.15 -2.82
N ASN A 243 20.58 1.93 -3.15
CA ASN A 243 20.02 0.91 -2.25
C ASN A 243 20.78 0.73 -0.93
N THR A 244 20.06 0.88 0.19
CA THR A 244 20.25 0.10 1.43
C THR A 244 18.90 -0.14 2.12
N ASP A 245 18.77 -1.32 2.75
CA ASP A 245 17.57 -2.12 3.03
C ASP A 245 16.43 -1.49 3.86
N GLU A 246 16.58 -0.27 4.39
CA GLU A 246 15.54 0.41 5.18
C GLU A 246 14.95 1.64 4.49
N LYS A 247 15.46 2.03 3.32
CA LYS A 247 15.13 3.32 2.69
C LYS A 247 14.00 3.25 1.65
N CYS A 248 13.59 2.08 1.16
CA CYS A 248 12.50 1.99 0.17
C CYS A 248 11.18 2.57 0.71
N TYR A 249 10.80 2.19 1.92
CA TYR A 249 9.58 2.67 2.53
C TYR A 249 9.71 4.13 3.01
N THR A 250 10.83 4.52 3.63
CA THR A 250 11.12 5.92 3.99
C THR A 250 11.13 6.85 2.76
N ARG A 251 11.45 6.31 1.57
CA ARG A 251 11.34 7.01 0.28
C ARG A 251 9.89 7.11 -0.20
N ALA A 252 9.10 6.04 -0.12
CA ALA A 252 7.67 6.08 -0.46
C ALA A 252 6.91 7.07 0.45
N GLU A 253 7.28 7.12 1.72
CA GLU A 253 6.75 8.02 2.73
C GLU A 253 7.26 9.46 2.55
N GLY A 254 8.56 9.64 2.26
CA GLY A 254 9.13 10.93 1.90
C GLY A 254 8.55 11.51 0.60
N PHE A 255 8.28 10.65 -0.38
CA PHE A 255 7.59 11.00 -1.62
C PHE A 255 6.11 11.30 -1.37
N ARG A 256 5.43 10.57 -0.48
CA ARG A 256 4.08 10.90 -0.02
C ARG A 256 4.04 12.30 0.59
N ILE A 257 4.98 12.64 1.46
CA ILE A 257 5.10 13.97 2.08
C ILE A 257 5.42 15.04 1.03
N TRP A 258 6.35 14.76 0.10
CA TRP A 258 6.73 15.67 -0.98
C TRP A 258 5.58 15.91 -1.97
N ALA A 259 4.92 14.86 -2.47
CA ALA A 259 3.79 14.97 -3.40
C ALA A 259 2.64 15.77 -2.77
N ASN A 260 2.30 15.51 -1.50
CA ASN A 260 1.30 16.29 -0.78
C ASN A 260 1.70 17.76 -0.58
N ARG A 261 3.00 18.09 -0.46
CA ARG A 261 3.49 19.49 -0.37
C ARG A 261 3.51 20.20 -1.72
N THR A 262 3.96 19.53 -2.78
CA THR A 262 4.02 20.10 -4.14
C THR A 262 2.62 20.40 -4.68
N ILE A 263 1.64 19.53 -4.39
CA ILE A 263 0.23 19.76 -4.74
C ILE A 263 -0.34 21.00 -4.03
N ARG A 264 0.01 21.24 -2.75
CA ARG A 264 -0.37 22.47 -2.02
C ARG A 264 0.21 23.74 -2.68
N HIS A 265 1.39 23.68 -3.28
CA HIS A 265 1.99 24.83 -3.96
C HIS A 265 1.34 25.14 -5.31
N HIS A 266 0.76 24.16 -6.00
CA HIS A 266 -0.04 24.41 -7.20
C HIS A 266 -1.42 25.00 -6.87
N LEU A 267 -2.03 24.60 -5.75
CA LEU A 267 -3.31 25.18 -5.28
C LEU A 267 -3.23 26.65 -4.85
N ASN A 268 -2.05 27.14 -4.43
CA ASN A 268 -1.85 28.54 -4.04
C ASN A 268 -1.36 29.44 -5.19
N ARG A 269 -1.21 28.90 -6.40
CA ARG A 269 -0.74 29.63 -7.60
C ARG A 269 -1.72 29.59 -8.78
N SER A 270 -2.94 29.07 -8.57
CA SER A 270 -4.06 29.14 -9.51
C SER A 270 -5.21 29.93 -8.89
#